data_AF-A0A923WNE4-F1
#
_entry.id   AF-A0A923WNE4-F1
#
_cell.length_a   1.000
_cell.length_b   1.000
_cell.length_c   1.000
_cell.angle_alpha   90.00
_cell.angle_beta   90.00
_cell.angle_gamma   90.00
#
_symmetry.space_group_name_H-M   'P 1'
#
loop_
_entity.id
_entity.type
_entity.pdbx_description
1 polymer ?
#
loop_
_entity_poly.entity_id
_entity_poly.type
_entity_poly.pdbx_seq_one_letter_code
_entity_poly.pdbx_strand_id
1 'polypeptide(L)'
;MKALKIIGIGLCLFIALSVGVSFFLPDHYSVEKSIVINAPADTIYGNIADFHNWPQWSTWYEMDTETRYTYTGEYGKAGSVQKWESKKTGKGAIP
;
A
#
# COMPACT_ATOMS: atom_id res chain seq x y z
N MET A 1 -20.68 -39.78 6.84
CA MET A 1 -21.75 -39.00 6.16
C MET A 1 -22.34 -37.87 7.01
N LYS A 2 -22.67 -38.07 8.29
CA LYS A 2 -23.25 -37.00 9.15
C LYS A 2 -22.26 -35.86 9.43
N ALA A 3 -21.02 -36.19 9.83
CA ALA A 3 -19.98 -35.20 10.10
C ALA A 3 -19.65 -34.34 8.86
N LEU A 4 -19.47 -34.96 7.69
CA LEU A 4 -19.21 -34.24 6.43
C LEU A 4 -20.36 -33.28 6.05
N LYS A 5 -21.62 -33.68 6.28
CA LYS A 5 -22.79 -32.80 6.09
C LYS A 5 -22.78 -31.61 7.05
N ILE A 6 -22.48 -31.84 8.33
CA ILE A 6 -22.42 -30.77 9.35
C ILE A 6 -21.31 -29.76 9.01
N ILE A 7 -20.13 -30.26 8.62
CA ILE A 7 -19.00 -29.42 8.20
C ILE A 7 -19.37 -28.61 6.95
N GLY A 8 -19.98 -29.24 5.95
CA GLY A 8 -20.43 -28.56 4.73
C GLY A 8 -21.47 -27.48 5.01
N ILE A 9 -22.47 -27.76 5.84
CA ILE A 9 -23.48 -26.77 6.25
C ILE A 9 -22.84 -25.62 7.02
N GLY A 10 -21.92 -25.93 7.95
CA GLY A 10 -21.19 -24.92 8.71
C GLY A 10 -20.36 -24.01 7.81
N LEU A 11 -19.65 -24.57 6.83
CA LEU A 11 -18.88 -23.80 5.85
C LEU A 11 -19.78 -22.91 4.98
N CYS A 12 -20.90 -23.44 4.49
CA CYS A 12 -21.87 -22.65 3.73
C CYS A 12 -22.45 -21.49 4.55
N LEU A 13 -22.80 -21.72 5.82
CA LEU A 13 -23.27 -20.68 6.73
C LEU A 13 -22.21 -19.61 6.98
N PHE A 14 -20.95 -20.02 7.20
CA PHE A 14 -19.84 -19.10 7.40
C PHE A 14 -19.61 -18.21 6.17
N ILE A 15 -19.63 -18.80 4.96
CA ILE A 15 -19.48 -18.05 3.71
C ILE A 15 -20.67 -17.09 3.52
N ALA A 16 -21.90 -17.56 3.71
CA ALA A 16 -23.10 -16.73 3.57
C ALA A 16 -23.09 -15.55 4.54
N LEU A 17 -22.68 -15.79 5.79
CA LEU A 17 -22.54 -14.74 6.80
C LEU A 17 -21.45 -13.74 6.43
N SER A 18 -20.27 -14.23 5.99
CA SER A 18 -19.15 -13.37 5.61
C SER A 18 -19.52 -12.46 4.45
N VAL A 19 -20.15 -13.00 3.41
CA VAL A 19 -20.66 -12.23 2.27
C VAL A 19 -21.72 -11.23 2.74
N GLY A 20 -22.67 -11.67 3.57
CA GLY A 20 -23.72 -10.81 4.12
C GLY A 20 -23.14 -9.62 4.90
N VAL A 21 -22.13 -9.84 5.74
CA VAL A 21 -21.45 -8.78 6.49
C VAL A 21 -20.69 -7.83 5.57
N SER A 22 -20.01 -8.32 4.53
CA SER A 22 -19.27 -7.50 3.56
C SER A 22 -20.12 -6.45 2.87
N PHE A 23 -21.42 -6.68 2.67
CA PHE A 23 -22.33 -5.67 2.09
C PHE A 23 -22.57 -4.45 2.99
N PHE A 24 -22.25 -4.55 4.28
CA PHE A 24 -22.39 -3.45 5.24
C PHE A 24 -21.05 -2.79 5.60
N LEU A 25 -19.93 -3.29 5.07
CA LEU A 25 -18.62 -2.67 5.29
C LEU A 25 -18.44 -1.45 4.37
N PRO A 26 -17.71 -0.42 4.82
CA PRO A 26 -17.29 0.67 3.95
C PRO A 26 -16.42 0.14 2.80
N ASP A 27 -16.66 0.66 1.60
CA ASP A 27 -15.81 0.44 0.43
C ASP A 27 -14.51 1.24 0.48
N HIS A 28 -14.46 2.28 1.33
CA HIS A 28 -13.30 3.12 1.56
C HIS A 28 -12.83 3.05 3.02
N TYR A 29 -11.52 2.95 3.19
CA TYR A 29 -10.85 3.06 4.49
C TYR A 29 -9.73 4.11 4.41
N SER A 30 -9.47 4.77 5.54
CA SER A 30 -8.37 5.72 5.69
C SER A 30 -7.41 5.21 6.76
N VAL A 31 -6.12 5.40 6.53
CA VAL A 31 -5.06 5.01 7.47
C VAL A 31 -4.19 6.23 7.73
N GLU A 32 -3.98 6.54 9.00
CA GLU A 32 -3.08 7.61 9.44
C GLU A 32 -1.97 7.02 10.33
N LYS A 33 -0.75 7.49 10.13
CA LYS A 33 0.42 7.14 10.94
C LYS A 33 1.26 8.39 11.18
N SER A 34 1.63 8.63 12.43
CA SER A 34 2.44 9.78 12.85
C SER A 34 3.70 9.33 13.56
N ILE A 35 4.82 10.01 13.30
CA ILE A 35 6.07 9.90 14.05
C ILE A 35 6.64 11.30 14.30
N VAL A 36 7.40 11.47 15.37
CA VAL A 36 8.12 12.72 15.65
C VAL A 36 9.56 12.57 15.18
N ILE A 37 10.01 13.47 14.31
CA ILE A 37 11.39 13.53 13.83
C ILE A 37 11.99 14.85 14.28
N ASN A 38 13.07 14.80 15.05
CA ASN A 38 13.77 15.98 15.52
C ASN A 38 14.74 16.50 14.43
N ALA A 39 14.19 17.14 13.41
CA ALA A 39 14.93 17.72 12.29
C ALA A 39 14.20 18.95 11.73
N PRO A 40 14.90 19.85 11.01
CA PRO A 40 14.27 20.98 10.34
C PRO A 40 13.21 20.54 9.32
N ALA A 41 12.09 21.26 9.25
CA ALA A 41 10.98 20.93 8.36
C ALA A 41 11.41 20.88 6.88
N ASP A 42 12.28 21.80 6.45
CA ASP A 42 12.78 21.84 5.07
C ASP A 42 13.59 20.58 4.71
N THR A 43 14.35 20.04 5.66
CA THR A 43 15.09 18.78 5.47
C THR A 43 14.14 17.61 5.30
N ILE A 44 13.09 17.55 6.12
CA ILE A 44 12.07 16.49 6.02
C ILE A 44 11.30 16.61 4.71
N TYR A 45 10.86 17.83 4.37
CA TYR A 45 10.14 18.11 3.14
C TYR A 45 10.94 17.71 1.90
N GLY A 46 12.24 18.06 1.83
CA GLY A 46 13.09 17.67 0.69
C GLY A 46 13.23 16.15 0.51
N ASN A 47 13.19 15.37 1.60
CA ASN A 47 13.27 13.91 1.53
C ASN A 47 11.94 13.25 1.15
N ILE A 48 10.81 13.92 1.40
CA ILE A 48 9.46 13.42 1.09
C ILE A 48 9.03 13.86 -0.31
N ALA A 49 9.27 15.12 -0.67
CA ALA A 49 8.78 15.71 -1.91
C ALA A 49 9.52 15.18 -3.15
N ASP A 50 10.80 14.85 -3.03
CA ASP A 50 11.57 14.25 -4.12
C ASP A 50 11.59 12.72 -4.01
N PHE A 51 10.87 12.06 -4.92
CA PHE A 51 10.78 10.60 -4.97
C PHE A 51 12.13 9.90 -5.17
N HIS A 52 13.18 10.59 -5.64
CA HIS A 52 14.53 10.01 -5.73
C HIS A 52 15.15 9.72 -4.36
N ASN A 53 14.67 10.40 -3.30
CA ASN A 53 15.17 10.21 -1.94
C ASN A 53 14.43 9.07 -1.19
N TRP A 54 13.29 8.61 -1.72
CA TRP A 54 12.48 7.57 -1.07
C TRP A 54 13.20 6.24 -0.83
N PRO A 55 14.11 5.75 -1.69
CA PRO A 55 14.87 4.54 -1.42
C PRO A 55 15.65 4.56 -0.09
N GLN A 56 15.92 5.73 0.48
CA GLN A 56 16.66 5.87 1.74
C GLN A 56 15.82 5.53 2.98
N TRP A 57 14.48 5.57 2.88
CA TRP A 57 13.59 5.41 4.05
C TRP A 57 12.34 4.56 3.76
N SER A 58 12.01 4.31 2.51
CA SER A 58 10.81 3.58 2.11
C SER A 58 11.00 2.07 2.28
N THR A 59 10.11 1.45 3.06
CA THR A 59 10.06 -0.01 3.25
C THR A 59 9.80 -0.76 1.93
N TRP A 60 9.19 -0.11 0.94
CA TRP A 60 8.94 -0.72 -0.37
C TRP A 60 10.23 -0.98 -1.15
N TYR A 61 11.20 -0.08 -1.03
CA TYR A 61 12.51 -0.26 -1.65
C TYR A 61 13.31 -1.38 -0.97
N GLU A 62 13.29 -1.42 0.36
CA GLU A 62 13.93 -2.49 1.14
C GLU A 62 13.33 -3.87 0.83
N MET A 63 12.01 -3.94 0.62
CA MET A 63 11.32 -5.18 0.25
C MET A 63 11.73 -5.71 -1.13
N ASP A 64 12.02 -4.83 -2.07
CA ASP A 64 12.50 -5.22 -3.40
C ASP A 64 13.46 -4.22 -4.04
N THR A 65 14.75 -4.43 -3.78
CA THR A 65 15.85 -3.61 -4.29
C THR A 65 16.05 -3.72 -5.80
N GLU A 66 15.46 -4.72 -6.47
CA GLU A 66 15.52 -4.89 -7.93
C GLU A 66 14.42 -4.09 -8.66
N THR A 67 13.58 -3.37 -7.91
CA THR A 67 12.49 -2.56 -8.49
C THR A 67 13.05 -1.46 -9.39
N ARG A 68 12.52 -1.38 -10.61
CA ARG A 68 12.86 -0.31 -11.55
C ARG A 68 11.92 0.87 -11.36
N TYR A 69 12.46 2.00 -10.94
CA TYR A 69 11.73 3.25 -10.79
C TYR A 69 11.94 4.15 -12.01
N THR A 70 10.88 4.85 -12.42
CA THR A 70 10.95 5.94 -13.41
C THR A 70 10.23 7.16 -12.85
N TYR A 71 10.82 8.33 -13.09
CA TYR A 71 10.34 9.60 -12.56
C TYR A 71 10.01 10.55 -13.71
N THR A 72 8.90 11.27 -13.60
CA THR A 72 8.50 12.28 -14.59
C THR A 72 8.00 13.54 -13.89
N GLY A 73 8.22 14.71 -14.49
CA GLY A 73 7.87 16.01 -13.90
C GLY A 73 9.05 16.71 -13.22
N GLU A 74 8.79 17.87 -12.61
CA GLU A 74 9.80 18.62 -11.85
C GLU A 74 9.92 18.04 -10.43
N TYR A 75 11.14 17.75 -9.99
CA TYR A 75 11.39 17.07 -8.73
C TYR A 75 10.97 17.94 -7.54
N GLY A 76 10.32 17.34 -6.54
CA GLY A 76 9.89 18.07 -5.35
C GLY A 76 8.71 19.03 -5.59
N LYS A 77 8.07 18.99 -6.77
CA LYS A 77 6.93 19.83 -7.12
C LYS A 77 5.67 19.00 -7.32
N ALA A 78 4.53 19.63 -7.08
CA ALA A 78 3.23 19.03 -7.38
C ALA A 78 3.16 18.59 -8.85
N GLY A 79 2.71 17.36 -9.08
CA GLY A 79 2.63 16.76 -10.41
C GLY A 79 3.88 15.97 -10.82
N SER A 80 4.91 15.87 -9.98
CA SER A 80 5.93 14.83 -10.14
C SER A 80 5.30 13.45 -10.01
N VAL A 81 5.71 12.46 -10.80
CA VAL A 81 5.18 11.10 -10.74
C VAL A 81 6.33 10.12 -10.58
N GLN A 82 6.20 9.17 -9.64
CA GLN A 82 7.04 7.99 -9.55
C GLN A 82 6.26 6.78 -10.07
N LYS A 83 6.85 6.02 -11.00
CA LYS A 83 6.34 4.72 -11.43
C LYS A 83 7.32 3.63 -11.06
N TRP A 84 6.81 2.45 -10.73
CA TRP A 84 7.64 1.29 -10.46
C TRP A 84 7.22 0.07 -11.27
N GLU A 85 8.20 -0.77 -11.57
CA GLU A 85 8.00 -2.08 -12.17
C GLU A 85 8.93 -3.10 -11.51
N SER A 86 8.33 -4.16 -10.99
CA SER A 86 9.00 -5.24 -10.29
C SER A 86 8.27 -6.57 -10.53
N LYS A 87 9.02 -7.67 -10.43
CA LYS A 87 8.47 -9.03 -10.41
C LYS A 87 7.77 -9.38 -9.09
N LYS A 88 8.19 -8.79 -7.97
CA LYS A 88 7.65 -9.07 -6.62
C LYS A 88 6.52 -8.13 -6.23
N THR A 89 6.69 -6.82 -6.44
CA THR A 89 5.74 -5.78 -6.03
C THR A 89 4.84 -5.30 -7.19
N GLY A 90 5.03 -5.87 -8.38
CA GLY A 90 4.20 -5.59 -9.54
C GLY A 90 4.49 -4.23 -10.18
N LYS A 91 3.46 -3.59 -10.71
CA LYS A 91 3.55 -2.29 -11.40
C LYS A 91 2.60 -1.30 -10.76
N GLY A 92 3.04 -0.06 -10.62
CA GLY A 92 2.18 1.01 -10.14
C GLY A 92 2.78 2.40 -10.38
N ALA A 93 2.02 3.41 -9.97
CA ALA A 93 2.39 4.80 -10.08
C ALA A 93 1.82 5.60 -8.91
N ILE A 94 2.60 6.55 -8.40
CA ILE A 94 2.17 7.57 -7.44
C ILE A 94 2.44 8.95 -8.09
N PRO A 95 1.41 9.81 -8.19
CA PRO A 95 1.54 11.19 -8.68
C PRO A 95 1.98 12.18 -7.59
#